data_AF-A0A6J6U0B3-F1
#
_entry.id   AF-A0A6J6U0B3-F1
#
_cell.length_a   1.000
_cell.length_b   1.000
_cell.length_c   1.000
_cell.angle_alpha   90.00
_cell.angle_beta   90.00
_cell.angle_gamma   90.00
#
_symmetry.space_group_name_H-M   'P 1'
#
loop_
_entity.id
_entity.type
_entity.pdbx_description
1 polymer ?
#
loop_
_entity_poly.entity_id
_entity_poly.type
_entity_poly.pdbx_seq_one_letter_code
_entity_poly.pdbx_strand_id
1 'polypeptide(L)'
;MLEMNKLTQPRVTITGYTDLPEGRLDLSQAWSGDLITAVSYLPEGVDPSVLRYWFPSDGKGMVNNDTMVVLKGGENPVLAHLFLDHLLDAKTALTNFTFTGYQPPQVSITPSSLVSEGLIPENLKSAVVLPSYFNTGFRSLELAPEIDAKWQAIWQQFKAGG
;
A
#
# COMPACT_ATOMS: atom_id res chain seq x y z
N MET A 1 6.70 -21.01 -6.30
CA MET A 1 7.82 -20.26 -5.68
C MET A 1 9.18 -20.69 -6.24
N LEU A 2 9.59 -21.96 -6.15
CA LEU A 2 10.90 -22.41 -6.66
C LEU A 2 11.06 -22.26 -8.18
N GLU A 3 10.00 -22.50 -8.96
CA GLU A 3 10.02 -22.28 -10.42
C GLU A 3 10.13 -20.78 -10.77
N MET A 4 9.38 -19.92 -10.08
CA MET A 4 9.48 -18.47 -10.22
C MET A 4 10.91 -17.98 -9.92
N ASN A 5 11.53 -18.46 -8.84
CA ASN A 5 12.93 -18.13 -8.53
C ASN A 5 13.89 -18.44 -9.68
N LYS A 6 13.73 -19.60 -10.32
CA LYS A 6 14.57 -20.00 -11.46
C LYS A 6 14.33 -19.15 -12.71
N LEU A 7 13.08 -18.77 -12.98
CA LEU A 7 12.70 -18.07 -14.20
C LEU A 7 12.91 -16.56 -14.14
N THR A 8 12.73 -15.95 -12.97
CA THR A 8 12.68 -14.49 -12.84
C THR A 8 13.69 -13.90 -11.86
N GLN A 9 14.39 -14.73 -11.05
CA GLN A 9 15.33 -14.29 -10.02
C GLN A 9 14.80 -13.08 -9.21
N PRO A 10 13.60 -13.22 -8.59
CA PRO A 10 12.91 -12.11 -7.97
C PRO A 10 13.74 -11.56 -6.81
N ARG A 11 13.80 -10.23 -6.70
CA ARG A 11 14.40 -9.57 -5.55
C ARG A 11 13.34 -9.37 -4.48
N VAL A 12 13.59 -9.90 -3.29
CA VAL A 12 12.75 -9.58 -2.13
C VAL A 12 13.24 -8.27 -1.54
N THR A 13 12.41 -7.24 -1.65
CA THR A 13 12.73 -5.90 -1.15
C THR A 13 11.49 -5.21 -0.59
N ILE A 14 11.72 -4.13 0.15
CA ILE A 14 10.71 -3.17 0.61
C ILE A 14 10.90 -1.79 -0.05
N THR A 15 11.91 -1.64 -0.91
CA THR A 15 12.31 -0.37 -1.56
C THR A 15 11.67 -0.15 -2.92
N GLY A 16 10.59 -0.87 -3.24
CA GLY A 16 9.93 -0.75 -4.56
C GLY A 16 9.52 0.69 -4.90
N TYR A 17 9.16 1.49 -3.90
CA TYR A 17 8.78 2.90 -4.06
C TYR A 17 9.94 3.82 -4.48
N THR A 18 11.20 3.42 -4.29
CA THR A 18 12.37 4.14 -4.82
C THR A 18 13.00 3.44 -6.02
N ASP A 19 13.07 2.11 -5.98
CA ASP A 19 13.75 1.34 -7.02
C ASP A 19 13.00 1.33 -8.36
N LEU A 20 11.66 1.38 -8.36
CA LEU A 20 10.87 1.56 -9.58
C LEU A 20 11.16 2.92 -10.25
N PRO A 21 11.00 4.08 -9.57
CA PRO A 21 11.24 5.38 -10.19
C PRO A 21 12.71 5.63 -10.56
N GLU A 22 13.67 5.00 -9.87
CA GLU A 22 15.09 5.05 -10.24
C GLU A 22 15.47 4.09 -11.38
N GLY A 23 14.53 3.29 -11.89
CA GLY A 23 14.76 2.32 -12.97
C GLY A 23 15.63 1.13 -12.56
N ARG A 24 15.72 0.82 -11.26
CA ARG A 24 16.41 -0.37 -10.73
C ARG A 24 15.54 -1.63 -10.75
N LEU A 25 14.22 -1.45 -10.78
CA LEU A 25 13.23 -2.50 -10.98
C LEU A 25 12.28 -2.09 -12.10
N ASP A 26 11.91 -3.05 -12.95
CA ASP A 26 10.89 -2.83 -14.00
C ASP A 26 9.47 -3.16 -13.50
N LEU A 27 9.36 -4.06 -12.52
CA LEU A 27 8.10 -4.54 -11.96
C LEU A 27 8.28 -4.84 -10.47
N SER A 28 7.29 -4.44 -9.66
CA SER A 28 7.24 -4.76 -8.24
C SER A 28 5.82 -5.14 -7.83
N GLN A 29 5.71 -6.12 -6.93
CA GLN A 29 4.51 -6.28 -6.12
C GLN A 29 4.64 -5.32 -4.94
N ALA A 30 3.86 -4.24 -4.96
CA ALA A 30 3.87 -3.21 -3.93
C ALA A 30 2.45 -2.92 -3.43
N TRP A 31 2.35 -2.27 -2.27
CA TRP A 31 1.09 -1.71 -1.82
C TRP A 31 0.79 -0.44 -2.60
N SER A 32 -0.49 -0.07 -2.67
CA SER A 32 -0.91 0.99 -3.59
C SER A 32 -0.41 2.38 -3.20
N GLY A 33 -0.31 2.67 -1.90
CA GLY A 33 0.25 3.93 -1.38
C GLY A 33 1.73 4.10 -1.71
N ASP A 34 2.50 3.00 -1.74
CA ASP A 34 3.91 3.00 -2.11
C ASP A 34 4.11 3.50 -3.55
N LEU A 35 3.23 3.10 -4.48
CA LEU A 35 3.35 3.59 -5.86
C LEU A 35 2.83 5.02 -6.04
N ILE A 36 1.86 5.45 -5.24
CA ILE A 36 1.44 6.86 -5.21
C ILE A 36 2.61 7.76 -4.76
N THR A 37 3.33 7.36 -3.72
CA THR A 37 4.51 8.12 -3.22
C THR A 37 5.74 7.97 -4.11
N ALA A 38 5.87 6.89 -4.87
CA ALA A 38 6.97 6.69 -5.81
C ALA A 38 7.15 7.82 -6.82
N VAL A 39 6.08 8.54 -7.16
CA VAL A 39 6.14 9.73 -8.03
C VAL A 39 7.13 10.77 -7.48
N SER A 40 7.20 10.95 -6.16
CA SER A 40 8.10 11.89 -5.50
C SER A 40 9.58 11.48 -5.56
N TYR A 41 9.88 10.24 -5.96
CA TYR A 41 11.23 9.71 -6.11
C TYR A 41 11.69 9.64 -7.56
N LEU A 42 10.86 10.08 -8.52
CA LEU A 42 11.29 10.20 -9.91
C LEU A 42 12.41 11.23 -10.05
N PRO A 43 13.42 10.97 -10.90
CA PRO A 43 14.40 11.99 -11.26
C PRO A 43 13.73 13.23 -11.82
N GLU A 44 14.32 14.40 -11.57
CA GLU A 44 13.79 15.68 -12.04
C GLU A 44 13.58 15.67 -13.57
N GLY A 45 12.40 16.12 -14.01
CA GLY A 45 12.02 16.17 -15.42
C GLY A 45 11.48 14.85 -16.00
N VAL A 46 11.45 13.75 -15.24
CA VAL A 46 10.81 12.50 -15.68
C VAL A 46 9.29 12.62 -15.53
N ASP A 47 8.58 12.28 -16.60
CA ASP A 47 7.12 12.28 -16.60
C ASP A 47 6.57 11.14 -15.72
N PRO A 48 5.72 11.42 -14.71
CA PRO A 48 5.06 10.40 -13.88
C PRO A 48 4.26 9.34 -14.65
N SER A 49 3.93 9.57 -15.92
CA SER A 49 3.21 8.63 -16.79
C SER A 49 3.97 7.31 -17.03
N VAL A 50 5.26 7.25 -16.70
CA VAL A 50 6.07 6.02 -16.73
C VAL A 50 5.67 5.00 -15.66
N LEU A 51 5.10 5.45 -14.53
CA LEU A 51 4.65 4.57 -13.45
C LEU A 51 3.22 4.10 -13.71
N ARG A 52 2.90 2.83 -13.42
CA ARG A 52 1.53 2.30 -13.56
C ARG A 52 1.22 1.33 -12.42
N TYR A 53 0.00 1.40 -11.91
CA TYR A 53 -0.51 0.41 -10.96
C TYR A 53 -1.53 -0.50 -11.62
N TRP A 54 -1.46 -1.78 -11.32
CA TRP A 54 -2.50 -2.73 -11.70
C TRP A 54 -3.13 -3.36 -10.46
N PHE A 55 -4.46 -3.31 -10.41
CA PHE A 55 -5.28 -4.06 -9.46
C PHE A 55 -6.40 -4.76 -10.24
N PRO A 56 -6.82 -5.98 -9.87
CA PRO A 56 -7.90 -6.69 -10.54
C PRO A 56 -9.18 -5.83 -10.60
N SER A 57 -9.73 -5.64 -11.80
CA SER A 57 -10.90 -4.79 -12.02
C SER A 57 -12.20 -5.35 -11.41
N ASP A 58 -12.24 -6.65 -11.11
CA ASP A 58 -13.32 -7.31 -10.37
C ASP A 58 -13.16 -7.18 -8.84
N GLY A 59 -12.10 -6.50 -8.38
CA GLY A 59 -11.80 -6.29 -6.98
C GLY A 59 -11.23 -7.50 -6.26
N LYS A 60 -10.96 -8.62 -6.95
CA LYS A 60 -10.43 -9.85 -6.34
C LYS A 60 -8.90 -9.82 -6.21
N GLY A 61 -8.43 -8.89 -5.38
CA GLY A 61 -7.03 -8.76 -4.99
C GLY A 61 -6.91 -8.54 -3.49
N MET A 62 -5.67 -8.44 -2.99
CA MET A 62 -5.43 -8.13 -1.57
C MET A 62 -5.92 -6.72 -1.25
N VAL A 63 -6.77 -6.60 -0.23
CA VAL A 63 -7.23 -5.31 0.31
C VAL A 63 -7.05 -5.38 1.81
N ASN A 64 -6.31 -4.45 2.40
CA ASN A 64 -6.07 -4.43 3.84
C ASN A 64 -6.34 -3.03 4.40
N ASN A 65 -6.34 -2.93 5.72
CA ASN A 65 -6.43 -1.68 6.46
C ASN A 65 -5.40 -1.69 7.59
N ASP A 66 -4.65 -0.60 7.70
CA ASP A 66 -3.93 -0.30 8.92
C ASP A 66 -4.88 0.43 9.86
N THR A 67 -4.81 0.15 11.16
CA THR A 67 -5.76 0.69 12.13
C THR A 67 -5.08 1.03 13.44
N MET A 68 -5.32 2.25 13.88
CA MET A 68 -4.85 2.71 15.18
C MET A 68 -5.73 2.14 16.28
N VAL A 69 -5.09 1.70 17.37
CA VAL A 69 -5.77 1.12 18.54
C VAL A 69 -5.25 1.78 19.81
N VAL A 70 -6.13 1.95 20.80
CA VAL A 70 -5.74 2.39 22.15
C VAL A 70 -5.47 1.14 23.00
N LEU A 71 -4.21 0.93 23.38
CA LEU A 71 -3.81 -0.23 24.16
C LEU A 71 -4.34 -0.13 25.60
N LYS A 72 -4.73 -1.27 26.18
CA LYS A 72 -5.23 -1.37 27.57
C LYS A 72 -4.27 -0.75 28.60
N GLY A 73 -2.96 -0.86 28.36
CA GLY A 73 -1.92 -0.31 29.23
C GLY A 73 -1.50 1.13 28.91
N GLY A 74 -2.20 1.83 28.02
CA GLY A 74 -1.85 3.20 27.66
C GLY A 74 -2.05 4.18 28.83
N GLU A 75 -1.04 4.99 29.11
CA GLU A 75 -1.03 5.91 30.26
C GLU A 75 -1.89 7.16 30.03
N ASN A 76 -2.17 7.51 28.77
CA ASN A 76 -2.85 8.74 28.38
C ASN A 76 -4.05 8.48 27.45
N PRO A 77 -5.10 7.78 27.92
CA PRO A 77 -6.22 7.38 27.07
C PRO A 77 -6.98 8.56 26.47
N VAL A 78 -7.11 9.68 27.21
CA VAL A 78 -7.77 10.90 26.69
C VAL A 78 -6.97 11.49 25.53
N LEU A 79 -5.64 11.64 25.69
CA LEU A 79 -4.79 12.17 24.62
C LEU A 79 -4.77 11.25 23.39
N ALA A 80 -4.82 9.93 23.60
CA ALA A 80 -4.93 8.98 22.50
C ALA A 80 -6.20 9.21 21.68
N HIS A 81 -7.36 9.44 22.33
CA HIS A 81 -8.60 9.77 21.60
C HIS A 81 -8.52 11.12 20.89
N LEU A 82 -7.95 12.16 21.52
CA LEU A 82 -7.75 13.45 20.85
C LEU A 82 -6.84 13.34 19.62
N PHE A 83 -5.85 12.47 19.65
CA PHE A 83 -4.99 12.20 18.50
C PHE A 83 -5.73 11.43 17.39
N LEU A 84 -6.58 10.46 17.76
CA LEU A 84 -7.46 9.80 16.79
C LEU A 84 -8.40 10.79 16.12
N ASP A 85 -9.05 11.67 16.89
CA ASP A 85 -9.92 12.73 16.37
C ASP A 85 -9.16 13.66 15.41
N HIS A 86 -7.93 14.05 15.78
CA HIS A 86 -7.07 14.88 14.92
C HIS A 86 -6.77 14.21 13.57
N LEU A 87 -6.44 12.92 13.57
CA LEU A 87 -6.15 12.17 12.34
C LEU A 87 -7.40 11.84 11.51
N LEU A 88 -8.58 11.81 12.13
CA LEU A 88 -9.86 11.63 11.46
C LEU A 88 -10.44 12.94 10.89
N ASP A 89 -9.90 14.11 11.25
CA ASP A 89 -10.20 15.36 10.56
C ASP A 89 -9.83 15.24 9.07
N ALA A 90 -10.75 15.63 8.17
CA ALA A 90 -10.59 15.41 6.74
C ALA A 90 -9.37 16.15 6.16
N LYS A 91 -9.02 17.33 6.68
CA LYS A 91 -7.86 18.10 6.22
C LYS A 91 -6.57 17.45 6.71
N THR A 92 -6.51 17.03 7.97
CA THR A 92 -5.38 16.26 8.50
C THR A 92 -5.19 14.95 7.74
N ALA A 93 -6.27 14.22 7.51
CA ALA A 93 -6.26 12.96 6.77
C ALA A 93 -5.76 13.13 5.33
N LEU A 94 -6.21 14.17 4.63
CA LEU A 94 -5.73 14.50 3.28
C LEU A 94 -4.25 14.90 3.29
N THR A 95 -3.83 15.68 4.29
CA THR A 95 -2.40 16.01 4.47
C THR A 95 -1.59 14.73 4.68
N ASN A 96 -2.04 13.82 5.53
CA ASN A 96 -1.35 12.55 5.74
C ASN A 96 -1.29 11.70 4.46
N PHE A 97 -2.35 11.71 3.64
CA PHE A 97 -2.36 11.09 2.32
C PHE A 97 -1.28 11.68 1.41
N THR A 98 -1.07 13.00 1.37
CA THR A 98 -0.05 13.59 0.48
C THR A 98 1.39 13.19 0.84
N PHE A 99 1.63 12.78 2.10
CA PHE A 99 2.94 12.27 2.52
C PHE A 99 3.10 10.76 2.33
N THR A 100 2.02 10.00 2.50
CA THR A 100 2.10 8.53 2.58
C THR A 100 1.53 7.81 1.36
N GLY A 101 0.68 8.47 0.57
CA GLY A 101 -0.06 7.89 -0.55
C GLY A 101 -1.19 6.93 -0.13
N TYR A 102 -1.33 6.62 1.16
CA TYR A 102 -2.32 5.66 1.66
C TYR A 102 -3.67 6.31 1.89
N GLN A 103 -4.73 5.69 1.37
CA GLN A 103 -6.08 6.25 1.44
C GLN A 103 -6.57 6.30 2.89
N PRO A 104 -6.94 7.49 3.40
CA PRO A 104 -7.55 7.60 4.71
C PRO A 104 -9.00 7.10 4.66
N PRO A 105 -9.62 6.77 5.81
CA PRO A 105 -11.00 6.29 5.87
C PRO A 105 -12.03 7.44 5.71
N GLN A 106 -11.86 8.29 4.69
CA GLN A 106 -12.72 9.45 4.40
C GLN A 106 -13.60 9.17 3.19
N VAL A 107 -14.91 9.34 3.34
CA VAL A 107 -15.87 9.18 2.23
C VAL A 107 -15.81 10.33 1.22
N SER A 108 -15.27 11.48 1.61
CA SER A 108 -15.13 12.67 0.77
C SER A 108 -13.94 12.61 -0.19
N ILE A 109 -12.99 11.69 0.02
CA ILE A 109 -11.78 11.55 -0.79
C ILE A 109 -12.01 10.41 -1.79
N THR A 110 -12.06 10.74 -3.07
CA THR A 110 -12.35 9.79 -4.16
C THR A 110 -11.20 9.77 -5.17
N PRO A 111 -11.02 8.70 -5.97
CA PRO A 111 -9.99 8.70 -7.02
C PRO A 111 -10.13 9.88 -7.98
N SER A 112 -11.37 10.24 -8.34
CA SER A 112 -11.64 11.37 -9.24
C SER A 112 -11.27 12.71 -8.60
N SER A 113 -11.56 12.91 -7.31
CA SER A 113 -11.19 14.15 -6.61
C SER A 113 -9.66 14.28 -6.52
N LEU A 114 -8.97 13.21 -6.14
CA LEU A 114 -7.50 13.15 -6.06
C LEU A 114 -6.82 13.50 -7.39
N VAL A 115 -7.33 13.00 -8.51
CA VAL A 115 -6.81 13.38 -9.84
C VAL A 115 -7.14 14.83 -10.16
N SER A 116 -8.41 15.24 -10.00
CA SER A 116 -8.85 16.59 -10.37
C SER A 116 -8.16 17.70 -9.58
N GLU A 117 -7.76 17.40 -8.35
CA GLU A 117 -7.00 18.28 -7.46
C GLU A 117 -5.48 18.20 -7.71
N GLY A 118 -5.02 17.33 -8.63
CA GLY A 118 -3.61 17.16 -8.96
C GLY A 118 -2.79 16.44 -7.89
N LEU A 119 -3.43 15.75 -6.94
CA LEU A 119 -2.77 15.04 -5.85
C LEU A 119 -2.19 13.69 -6.30
N ILE A 120 -2.77 13.08 -7.32
CA ILE A 120 -2.21 11.91 -8.01
C ILE A 120 -2.35 12.08 -9.53
N PRO A 121 -1.46 11.49 -10.34
CA PRO A 121 -1.62 11.51 -11.79
C PRO A 121 -2.66 10.46 -12.26
N GLU A 122 -3.32 10.70 -13.39
CA GLU A 122 -4.42 9.83 -13.90
C GLU A 122 -3.96 8.37 -14.11
N ASN A 123 -2.72 8.14 -14.51
CA ASN A 123 -2.15 6.79 -14.69
C ASN A 123 -2.01 5.98 -13.39
N LEU A 124 -2.16 6.61 -12.22
CA LEU A 124 -2.14 5.95 -10.91
C LEU A 124 -3.52 5.90 -10.25
N LYS A 125 -4.60 6.26 -10.95
CA LYS A 125 -5.97 6.19 -10.41
C LYS A 125 -6.36 4.80 -9.92
N SER A 126 -5.84 3.75 -10.54
CA SER A 126 -6.03 2.35 -10.13
C SER A 126 -5.37 1.98 -8.80
N ALA A 127 -4.44 2.81 -8.30
CA ALA A 127 -3.83 2.64 -6.97
C ALA A 127 -4.75 3.11 -5.83
N VAL A 128 -5.83 3.84 -6.13
CA VAL A 128 -6.78 4.27 -5.11
C VAL A 128 -7.76 3.13 -4.81
N VAL A 129 -7.78 2.67 -3.56
CA VAL A 129 -8.72 1.64 -3.11
C VAL A 129 -10.16 2.15 -3.16
N LEU A 130 -11.07 1.36 -3.74
CA LEU A 130 -12.49 1.68 -3.83
C LEU A 130 -13.29 1.00 -2.72
N PRO A 131 -14.37 1.63 -2.19
CA PRO A 131 -15.26 1.00 -1.22
C PRO A 131 -15.87 -0.32 -1.71
N SER A 132 -16.11 -0.47 -3.01
CA SER A 132 -16.61 -1.71 -3.60
C SER A 132 -15.67 -2.90 -3.38
N TYR A 133 -14.35 -2.66 -3.31
CA TYR A 133 -13.36 -3.70 -3.08
C TYR A 133 -13.39 -4.25 -1.65
N PHE A 134 -14.03 -3.56 -0.69
CA PHE A 134 -14.13 -4.06 0.68
C PHE A 134 -14.94 -5.35 0.79
N ASN A 135 -15.86 -5.57 -0.17
CA ASN A 135 -16.74 -6.74 -0.21
C ASN A 135 -16.17 -7.90 -1.03
N THR A 136 -15.28 -7.63 -2.00
CA THR A 136 -14.75 -8.64 -2.93
C THR A 136 -13.27 -8.95 -2.73
N GLY A 137 -12.53 -8.05 -2.07
CA GLY A 137 -11.11 -8.17 -1.83
C GLY A 137 -10.76 -9.26 -0.83
N PHE A 138 -9.55 -9.80 -0.99
CA PHE A 138 -8.97 -10.77 -0.08
C PHE A 138 -8.37 -10.06 1.13
N ARG A 139 -8.71 -10.53 2.34
CA ARG A 139 -8.18 -10.03 3.59
C ARG A 139 -7.09 -10.96 4.11
N SER A 140 -6.07 -10.40 4.75
CA SER A 140 -5.13 -11.18 5.56
C SER A 140 -5.81 -11.50 6.89
N LEU A 141 -6.04 -12.77 7.16
CA LEU A 141 -6.65 -13.24 8.41
C LEU A 141 -5.63 -14.03 9.21
N GLU A 142 -5.86 -14.12 10.52
CA GLU A 142 -5.00 -14.90 11.41
C GLU A 142 -4.96 -16.37 10.98
N LEU A 143 -3.75 -16.92 10.96
CA LEU A 143 -3.50 -18.33 10.71
C LEU A 143 -3.29 -19.05 12.04
N ALA A 144 -3.70 -20.32 12.12
CA ALA A 144 -3.32 -21.17 13.23
C ALA A 144 -1.77 -21.27 13.33
N PRO A 145 -1.18 -21.30 14.54
CA PRO A 145 0.28 -21.23 14.71
C PRO A 145 1.06 -22.26 13.87
N GLU A 146 0.55 -23.48 13.74
CA GLU A 146 1.17 -24.54 12.95
C GLU A 146 1.13 -24.28 11.43
N ILE A 147 0.14 -23.51 10.96
CA ILE A 147 0.02 -23.11 9.55
C ILE A 147 0.90 -21.90 9.26
N ASP A 148 0.93 -20.92 10.16
CA ASP A 148 1.84 -19.78 10.06
C ASP A 148 3.31 -20.26 10.04
N ALA A 149 3.69 -21.17 10.93
CA ALA A 149 5.04 -21.74 10.94
C ALA A 149 5.44 -22.38 9.60
N LYS A 150 4.50 -23.08 8.93
CA LYS A 150 4.73 -23.65 7.60
C LYS A 150 4.91 -22.57 6.53
N TRP A 151 4.08 -21.52 6.57
CA TRP A 151 4.20 -20.37 5.68
C TRP A 151 5.54 -19.65 5.84
N GLN A 152 5.94 -19.39 7.09
CA GLN A 152 7.23 -18.77 7.41
C GLN A 152 8.39 -19.62 6.91
N ALA A 153 8.35 -20.95 7.10
CA ALA A 153 9.41 -21.85 6.61
C ALA A 153 9.58 -21.75 5.08
N ILE A 154 8.48 -21.79 4.33
CA ILE A 154 8.50 -21.66 2.86
C ILE A 154 9.01 -20.27 2.45
N TRP A 155 8.57 -19.22 3.14
CA TRP A 155 8.99 -17.85 2.85
C TRP A 155 10.49 -17.63 3.10
N GLN A 156 11.05 -18.20 4.17
CA GLN A 156 12.48 -18.12 4.44
C GLN A 156 13.31 -18.85 3.39
N GLN A 157 12.89 -20.06 2.95
CA GLN A 157 13.55 -20.77 1.85
C GLN A 157 13.54 -19.95 0.55
N PHE A 158 12.39 -19.35 0.23
CA PHE A 158 12.26 -18.50 -0.95
C PHE A 158 13.23 -17.31 -0.92
N LYS A 159 13.31 -16.58 0.21
CA LYS A 159 14.23 -15.45 0.39
C LYS A 159 15.70 -15.83 0.30
N ALA A 160 16.05 -17.06 0.69
CA ALA A 160 17.41 -17.56 0.62
C ALA A 160 17.87 -17.93 -0.81
N GLY A 161 16.98 -17.82 -1.81
CA GLY A 161 17.27 -18.19 -3.20
C GLY A 161 16.77 -19.57 -3.62
N GLY A 162 16.06 -20.28 -2.74
CA GLY A 162 15.57 -21.65 -2.96
C GLY A 162 16.37 -22.71 -2.20
#